data_AF-S5URE9-F1
#
_entry.id   AF-S5URE9-F1
#
_cell.length_a   1.000
_cell.length_b   1.000
_cell.length_c   1.000
_cell.angle_alpha   90.00
_cell.angle_beta   90.00
_cell.angle_gamma   90.00
#
_symmetry.space_group_name_H-M   'P 1'
#
loop_
_entity.id
_entity.type
_entity.pdbx_description
1 polymer ?
#
loop_
_entity_poly.entity_id
_entity_poly.type
_entity_poly.pdbx_seq_one_letter_code
_entity_poly.pdbx_strand_id
1 'polypeptide(L)'
;MATPETDEQRRDADARLWEHHLHTDTMLFERGNLFLVAQSLLAVAYSSTATSASTHAAARVLAGFGLALTTIWAYVGHRYHCYNRAIQRRTAERLADYAETYTASRISGPSAMPLIAYALPTLSAVMWIVLLVVT
;
A
#
# COMPACT_ATOMS: atom_id res chain seq x y z
N MET A 1 -15.87 38.60 13.90
CA MET A 1 -16.94 37.84 14.58
C MET A 1 -17.29 36.68 13.66
N ALA A 2 -16.78 35.48 13.92
CA ALA A 2 -17.26 34.29 13.23
C ALA A 2 -18.65 33.97 13.79
N THR A 3 -19.64 33.70 12.95
CA THR A 3 -20.95 33.27 13.42
C THR A 3 -20.83 31.83 13.93
N PRO A 4 -21.58 31.44 14.98
CA PRO A 4 -21.49 30.09 15.57
C PRO A 4 -21.71 28.97 14.53
N GLU A 5 -22.54 29.21 13.50
CA GLU A 5 -22.75 28.29 12.38
C GLU A 5 -21.46 28.02 11.56
N THR A 6 -20.62 29.04 11.35
CA THR A 6 -19.33 28.85 10.66
C THR A 6 -18.33 28.03 11.46
N ASP A 7 -18.36 28.12 12.80
CA ASP A 7 -17.46 27.35 13.65
C ASP A 7 -17.88 25.88 13.75
N GLU A 8 -19.18 25.58 13.80
CA GLU A 8 -19.70 24.21 13.73
C GLU A 8 -19.40 23.56 12.37
N GLN A 9 -19.64 24.27 11.27
CA GLN A 9 -19.32 23.76 9.93
C GLN A 9 -17.83 23.47 9.74
N ARG A 10 -16.96 24.30 10.32
CA ARG A 10 -15.51 24.08 10.28
C ARG A 10 -15.11 22.82 11.07
N ARG A 11 -15.59 22.68 12.32
CA ARG A 11 -15.32 21.49 13.14
C ARG A 11 -15.79 20.20 12.47
N ASP A 12 -16.96 20.23 11.85
CA ASP A 12 -17.54 19.09 11.15
C ASP A 12 -16.75 18.74 9.86
N ALA A 13 -16.27 19.74 9.12
CA ALA A 13 -15.37 19.52 7.98
C ALA A 13 -14.02 18.91 8.39
N ASP A 14 -13.47 19.34 9.54
CA ASP A 14 -12.20 18.83 10.05
C ASP A 14 -12.35 17.40 10.61
N ALA A 15 -13.48 17.09 11.26
CA ALA A 15 -13.81 15.74 11.70
C ALA A 15 -13.91 14.76 10.52
N ARG A 16 -14.58 15.14 9.42
CA ARG A 16 -14.63 14.32 8.20
C ARG A 16 -13.26 14.11 7.57
N LEU A 17 -12.41 15.13 7.54
CA LEU A 17 -11.05 15.02 7.01
C LEU A 17 -10.22 14.04 7.84
N TRP A 18 -10.36 14.08 9.16
CA TRP A 18 -9.70 13.16 10.08
C TRP A 18 -10.16 11.71 9.90
N GLU A 19 -11.47 11.49 9.84
CA GLU A 19 -12.05 10.17 9.59
C GLU A 19 -11.57 9.59 8.25
N HIS A 20 -11.56 10.41 7.20
CA HIS A 20 -11.07 10.01 5.88
C HIS A 20 -9.58 9.64 5.90
N HIS A 21 -8.76 10.37 6.67
CA HIS A 21 -7.34 10.05 6.84
C HIS A 21 -7.15 8.69 7.55
N LEU A 22 -7.82 8.47 8.69
CA LEU A 22 -7.75 7.20 9.43
C LEU A 22 -8.22 6.00 8.60
N HIS A 23 -9.29 6.19 7.83
CA HIS A 23 -9.82 5.17 6.94
C HIS A 23 -8.82 4.80 5.83
N THR A 24 -8.18 5.82 5.24
CA THR A 24 -7.16 5.63 4.20
C THR A 24 -5.95 4.86 4.72
N ASP A 25 -5.49 5.17 5.94
CA ASP A 25 -4.37 4.47 6.56
C ASP A 25 -4.70 3.00 6.83
N THR A 26 -5.90 2.71 7.33
CA THR A 26 -6.34 1.33 7.61
C THR A 26 -6.44 0.50 6.33
N MET A 27 -7.04 1.08 5.27
CA MET A 27 -7.18 0.40 3.98
C MET A 27 -5.84 0.01 3.36
N LEU A 28 -4.76 0.77 3.59
CA LEU A 28 -3.45 0.41 3.06
C LEU A 28 -2.97 -0.94 3.62
N PHE A 29 -3.06 -1.12 4.94
CA PHE A 29 -2.61 -2.33 5.62
C PHE A 29 -3.46 -3.53 5.22
N GLU A 30 -4.78 -3.37 5.20
CA GLU A 30 -5.71 -4.44 4.78
C GLU A 30 -5.45 -4.88 3.34
N ARG A 31 -5.33 -3.93 2.41
CA ARG A 31 -5.07 -4.25 1.01
C ARG A 31 -3.67 -4.87 0.85
N GLY A 32 -2.67 -4.38 1.58
CA GLY A 32 -1.32 -4.95 1.59
C GLY A 32 -1.30 -6.41 2.02
N ASN A 33 -2.08 -6.76 3.04
CA ASN A 33 -2.25 -8.15 3.47
C ASN A 33 -2.91 -9.00 2.39
N LEU A 34 -3.96 -8.51 1.74
CA LEU A 34 -4.62 -9.22 0.63
C LEU A 34 -3.64 -9.51 -0.52
N PHE A 35 -2.78 -8.55 -0.86
CA PHE A 35 -1.71 -8.75 -1.84
C PHE A 35 -0.77 -9.88 -1.45
N LEU A 36 -0.29 -9.88 -0.20
CA LEU A 36 0.62 -10.93 0.29
C LEU A 36 -0.03 -12.31 0.30
N VAL A 37 -1.31 -12.41 0.67
CA VAL A 37 -2.07 -13.66 0.60
C VAL A 37 -2.16 -14.15 -0.86
N ALA A 38 -2.52 -13.27 -1.80
CA ALA A 38 -2.58 -13.64 -3.21
C ALA A 38 -1.23 -14.09 -3.77
N GLN A 39 -0.13 -13.40 -3.42
CA GLN A 39 1.22 -13.77 -3.81
C GLN A 39 1.65 -15.12 -3.22
N SER A 40 1.29 -15.38 -1.96
CA SER A 40 1.59 -16.66 -1.29
C SER A 40 0.86 -17.82 -1.95
N LEU A 41 -0.43 -17.65 -2.30
CA LEU A 41 -1.21 -18.66 -3.01
C LEU A 41 -0.62 -18.96 -4.40
N LEU A 42 -0.22 -17.93 -5.14
CA LEU A 42 0.45 -18.09 -6.43
C LEU A 42 1.79 -18.82 -6.29
N ALA A 43 2.60 -18.48 -5.28
CA ALA A 43 3.88 -19.14 -5.02
C ALA A 43 3.71 -20.63 -4.69
N VAL A 44 2.70 -20.99 -3.90
CA VAL A 44 2.36 -22.38 -3.59
C VAL A 44 1.91 -23.15 -4.85
N ALA A 45 1.07 -22.53 -5.68
CA ALA A 45 0.63 -23.12 -6.94
C ALA A 45 1.80 -23.33 -7.92
N TYR A 46 2.70 -22.34 -8.00
CA TYR A 46 3.93 -22.43 -8.78
C TYR A 46 4.82 -23.58 -8.27
N SER A 47 5.06 -23.66 -6.96
CA SER A 47 5.90 -24.72 -6.38
C SER A 47 5.35 -26.11 -6.66
N SER A 48 4.02 -26.27 -6.63
CA SER A 48 3.38 -27.55 -6.92
C SER A 48 3.54 -27.95 -8.39
N THR A 49 3.42 -26.98 -9.30
CA THR A 49 3.48 -27.22 -10.75
C THR A 49 4.91 -27.28 -11.31
N ALA A 50 5.89 -26.69 -10.63
CA ALA A 50 7.29 -26.72 -11.07
C ALA A 50 7.99 -28.07 -10.82
N THR A 51 7.37 -29.00 -10.10
CA THR A 51 7.99 -30.30 -9.75
C THR A 51 8.02 -31.33 -10.88
N SER A 52 7.24 -31.15 -11.95
CA SER A 52 7.18 -32.08 -13.09
C SER A 52 7.66 -31.42 -14.38
N ALA A 53 8.55 -32.10 -15.11
CA ALA A 53 9.10 -31.62 -16.38
C ALA A 53 8.02 -31.30 -17.44
N SER A 54 6.89 -32.00 -17.40
CA SER A 54 5.75 -31.77 -18.32
C SER A 54 4.99 -30.47 -18.05
N THR A 55 5.18 -29.84 -16.89
CA THR A 55 4.39 -28.67 -16.44
C THR A 55 5.21 -27.38 -16.33
N HIS A 56 6.46 -27.35 -16.81
CA HIS A 56 7.31 -26.14 -16.81
C HIS A 56 6.65 -24.96 -17.52
N ALA A 57 5.93 -25.21 -18.63
CA ALA A 57 5.19 -24.16 -19.32
C ALA A 57 4.11 -23.53 -18.44
N ALA A 58 3.38 -24.35 -17.66
CA ALA A 58 2.36 -23.86 -16.72
C ALA A 58 2.99 -23.07 -15.55
N ALA A 59 4.14 -23.53 -15.04
CA ALA A 59 4.89 -22.83 -14.00
C ALA A 59 5.36 -21.43 -14.49
N ARG A 60 5.85 -21.32 -15.73
CA ARG A 60 6.21 -20.01 -16.32
C ARG A 60 5.01 -19.08 -16.47
N VAL A 61 3.85 -19.60 -16.85
CA VAL A 61 2.60 -18.82 -16.92
C VAL A 61 2.22 -18.29 -15.53
N LEU A 62 2.26 -19.14 -14.50
CA LEU A 62 2.00 -18.71 -13.12
C LEU A 62 2.96 -17.64 -12.65
N ALA A 63 4.25 -17.77 -12.98
CA ALA A 63 5.24 -16.77 -12.64
C ALA A 63 5.01 -15.43 -13.36
N GLY A 64 4.57 -15.48 -14.62
CA GLY A 64 4.11 -14.30 -15.36
C GLY A 64 2.90 -13.63 -14.70
N PHE A 65 1.92 -14.41 -14.23
CA PHE A 65 0.77 -13.87 -13.48
C PHE A 65 1.19 -13.21 -12.17
N GLY A 66 2.10 -13.83 -11.42
CA GLY A 66 2.66 -13.25 -10.20
C GLY A 66 3.34 -11.91 -10.43
N LEU A 67 4.09 -11.79 -11.52
CA LEU A 67 4.76 -10.56 -11.93
C LEU A 67 3.77 -9.49 -12.41
N ALA A 68 2.75 -9.87 -13.16
CA ALA A 68 1.68 -8.97 -13.60
C ALA A 68 0.90 -8.41 -12.39
N LEU A 69 0.51 -9.29 -11.45
CA LEU A 69 -0.17 -8.89 -10.21
C LEU A 69 0.70 -7.94 -9.38
N THR A 70 2.00 -8.23 -9.28
CA THR A 70 2.97 -7.38 -8.59
C THR A 70 3.09 -5.99 -9.23
N THR A 71 3.08 -5.92 -10.56
CA THR A 71 3.17 -4.65 -11.31
C THR A 71 1.90 -3.82 -11.12
N ILE A 72 0.72 -4.45 -11.21
CA ILE A 72 -0.56 -3.80 -10.92
C ILE A 72 -0.56 -3.25 -9.50
N TRP A 73 -0.10 -4.05 -8.54
CA TRP A 73 -0.01 -3.63 -7.14
C TRP A 73 0.95 -2.46 -6.95
N ALA A 74 2.14 -2.49 -7.56
CA ALA A 74 3.10 -1.40 -7.50
C ALA A 74 2.50 -0.08 -8.03
N TYR A 75 1.73 -0.14 -9.13
CA TYR A 75 1.03 1.02 -9.67
C TYR A 75 -0.05 1.55 -8.71
N VAL A 76 -0.89 0.66 -8.17
CA VAL A 76 -1.93 1.03 -7.20
C VAL A 76 -1.32 1.60 -5.92
N GLY A 77 -0.26 0.96 -5.39
CA GLY A 77 0.49 1.40 -4.23
C GLY A 77 1.14 2.76 -4.43
N HIS A 78 1.73 3.01 -5.60
CA HIS A 78 2.27 4.32 -5.97
C HIS A 78 1.19 5.40 -5.97
N ARG A 79 0.06 5.15 -6.64
CA ARG A 79 -1.06 6.09 -6.67
C ARG A 79 -1.59 6.38 -5.28
N TYR A 80 -1.72 5.36 -4.43
CA TYR A 80 -2.22 5.49 -3.07
C TYR A 80 -1.26 6.26 -2.17
N HIS A 81 0.05 6.01 -2.29
CA HIS A 81 1.08 6.77 -1.59
C HIS A 81 1.03 8.27 -1.95
N CYS A 82 0.91 8.60 -3.24
CA CYS A 82 0.76 9.97 -3.69
C CYS A 82 -0.51 10.64 -3.15
N TYR A 83 -1.63 9.91 -3.14
CA TYR A 83 -2.90 10.39 -2.59
C TYR A 83 -2.83 10.63 -1.08
N ASN A 84 -2.30 9.68 -0.31
CA ASN A 84 -2.22 9.85 1.15
C ASN A 84 -1.26 10.96 1.54
N ARG A 85 -0.15 11.13 0.82
CA ARG A 85 0.77 12.26 1.04
C ARG A 85 0.06 13.61 0.84
N ALA A 86 -0.86 13.69 -0.13
CA ALA A 86 -1.66 14.89 -0.35
C ALA A 86 -2.68 15.13 0.77
N ILE A 87 -3.34 14.06 1.26
CA ILE A 87 -4.26 14.15 2.41
C ILE A 87 -3.51 14.57 3.67
N GLN A 88 -2.43 13.87 3.99
CA GLN A 88 -1.61 14.13 5.18
C GLN A 88 -1.14 15.59 5.23
N ARG A 89 -0.75 16.14 4.08
CA ARG A 89 -0.40 17.56 3.98
C ARG A 89 -1.60 18.48 4.28
N ARG A 90 -2.77 18.20 3.69
CA ARG A 90 -4.00 18.99 3.95
C ARG A 90 -4.46 18.88 5.41
N THR A 91 -4.32 17.71 6.03
CA THR A 91 -4.63 17.48 7.44
C THR A 91 -3.68 18.26 8.34
N ALA A 92 -2.37 18.25 8.05
CA ALA A 92 -1.38 19.04 8.80
C ALA A 92 -1.56 20.56 8.65
N GLU A 93 -2.04 21.03 7.50
CA GLU A 93 -2.33 22.46 7.27
C GLU A 93 -3.59 22.94 8.02
N ARG A 94 -4.55 22.04 8.31
CA ARG A 94 -5.83 22.38 8.97
C ARG A 94 -5.88 22.07 10.47
N LEU A 95 -5.24 20.99 10.92
CA LEU A 95 -5.22 20.56 12.31
C LEU A 95 -3.83 20.82 12.91
N ALA A 96 -3.69 21.94 13.61
CA ALA A 96 -2.43 22.33 14.25
C ALA A 96 -1.98 21.30 15.29
N ASP A 97 -2.90 20.75 16.09
CA ASP A 97 -2.62 19.71 17.08
C ASP A 97 -2.04 18.44 16.45
N TYR A 98 -2.53 18.08 15.26
CA TYR A 98 -1.98 16.96 14.49
C TYR A 98 -0.55 17.27 14.01
N ALA A 99 -0.29 18.48 13.52
CA ALA A 99 1.05 18.88 13.10
C ALA A 99 2.05 18.90 14.26
N GLU A 100 1.64 19.38 15.43
CA GLU A 100 2.46 19.40 16.64
C GLU A 100 2.76 17.96 17.11
N THR A 101 1.74 17.10 17.18
CA THR A 101 1.92 15.69 17.53
C THR A 101 2.79 14.96 16.50
N TYR A 102 2.56 15.20 15.21
CA TYR A 102 3.31 14.58 14.13
C TYR A 102 4.79 14.99 14.16
N THR A 103 5.08 16.26 14.41
CA THR A 103 6.46 16.77 14.48
C THR A 103 7.19 16.31 15.75
N ALA A 104 6.50 16.30 16.90
CA ALA A 104 7.05 15.81 18.17
C ALA A 104 7.28 14.28 18.16
N SER A 105 6.41 13.53 17.48
CA SER A 105 6.47 12.06 17.38
C SER A 105 7.24 11.57 16.17
N ARG A 106 7.82 12.48 15.37
CA ARG A 106 8.54 12.11 14.15
C ARG A 106 9.85 11.43 14.50
N ILE A 107 9.81 10.10 14.57
CA ILE A 107 11.01 9.29 14.62
C ILE A 107 11.75 9.46 13.29
N SER A 108 13.03 9.79 13.35
CA SER A 108 13.88 9.91 12.17
C SER A 108 14.10 8.52 11.57
N GLY A 109 13.39 8.20 10.49
CA GLY A 109 13.48 6.89 9.82
C GLY A 109 12.68 6.82 8.53
N PRO A 110 12.85 5.75 7.75
CA PRO A 110 12.02 5.50 6.58
C PRO A 110 10.56 5.34 7.04
N SER A 111 9.66 6.12 6.47
CA SER A 111 8.23 5.96 6.68
C SER A 111 7.83 4.51 6.35
N ALA A 112 7.02 3.87 7.20
CA ALA A 112 6.52 2.52 6.95
C ALA A 112 5.67 2.45 5.66
N MET A 113 5.11 3.58 5.25
CA MET A 113 4.21 3.68 4.11
C MET A 113 4.90 3.39 2.75
N PRO A 114 6.01 4.05 2.37
CA PRO A 114 6.78 3.67 1.18
C PRO A 114 7.38 2.27 1.30
N LEU A 115 7.70 1.78 2.51
CA LEU A 115 8.16 0.42 2.69
C LEU A 115 7.07 -0.59 2.24
N ILE A 116 5.84 -0.42 2.70
CA ILE A 116 4.72 -1.30 2.34
C ILE A 116 4.34 -1.12 0.86
N ALA A 117 4.30 0.12 0.37
CA ALA A 117 3.88 0.44 -0.99
C ALA A 117 4.89 -0.01 -2.06
N TYR A 118 6.19 -0.05 -1.74
CA TYR A 118 7.24 -0.37 -2.72
C TYR A 118 8.06 -1.60 -2.36
N ALA A 119 8.50 -1.76 -1.11
CA ALA A 119 9.39 -2.87 -0.76
C ALA A 119 8.71 -4.23 -0.94
N LEU A 120 7.44 -4.38 -0.52
CA LEU A 120 6.68 -5.62 -0.71
C LEU A 120 6.55 -6.01 -2.20
N PRO A 121 6.04 -5.13 -3.10
CA PRO A 121 6.01 -5.47 -4.52
C PRO A 121 7.40 -5.65 -5.12
N THR A 122 8.43 -4.90 -4.72
CA THR A 122 9.79 -5.10 -5.25
C THR A 122 10.34 -6.47 -4.88
N LEU A 123 10.18 -6.91 -3.63
CA LEU A 123 10.62 -8.25 -3.20
C LEU A 123 9.85 -9.35 -3.95
N SER A 124 8.54 -9.19 -4.11
CA SER A 124 7.72 -10.14 -4.88
C SER A 124 8.11 -10.17 -6.36
N ALA A 125 8.42 -9.02 -6.97
CA ALA A 125 8.88 -8.95 -8.36
C ALA A 125 10.21 -9.67 -8.54
N VAL A 126 11.18 -9.44 -7.64
CA VAL A 126 12.47 -10.12 -7.64
C VAL A 126 12.28 -11.64 -7.54
N MET A 127 11.42 -12.10 -6.62
CA MET A 127 11.09 -13.52 -6.50
C MET A 127 10.57 -14.09 -7.83
N TRP A 128 9.58 -13.46 -8.47
CA TRP A 128 9.03 -13.97 -9.73
C TRP A 128 10.00 -13.92 -10.90
N ILE A 129 10.85 -12.89 -10.98
CA ILE A 129 11.90 -12.81 -12.00
C ILE A 129 12.89 -13.96 -11.83
N VAL A 130 13.36 -14.21 -10.61
CA VAL A 130 14.28 -15.32 -10.32
C VAL A 130 13.64 -16.66 -10.69
N LEU A 131 12.39 -16.88 -10.30
CA LEU A 131 11.66 -18.10 -10.65
C LEU A 131 11.51 -18.26 -12.17
N LEU A 132 11.22 -17.19 -12.92
CA LEU A 132 11.16 -17.22 -14.38
C LEU A 132 12.48 -17.56 -15.05
N VAL A 133 13.60 -17.05 -14.51
CA VAL A 133 14.95 -17.31 -15.06
C VAL A 133 15.39 -18.74 -14.80
N VAL A 134 15.01 -19.31 -13.65
CA VAL A 134 15.43 -20.66 -13.23
C VAL A 134 14.58 -21.78 -13.86
N THR A 135 13.35 -21.50 -14.30
CA THR A 135 12.41 -22.51 -14.87
C THR A 135 12.50 -22.63 -16.37
#